data_AF-A0A6S6SZN1-F1
#
_entry.id   AF-A0A6S6SZN1-F1
#
_cell.length_a   1.000
_cell.length_b   1.000
_cell.length_c   1.000
_cell.angle_alpha   90.00
_cell.angle_beta   90.00
_cell.angle_gamma   90.00
#
_symmetry.space_group_name_H-M   'P 1'
#
loop_
_entity.id
_entity.type
_entity.pdbx_description
1 polymer ?
#
loop_
_entity_poly.entity_id
_entity_poly.type
_entity_poly.pdbx_seq_one_letter_code
_entity_poly.pdbx_strand_id
1 'polypeptide(L)' 'MKNKYIKISHISEVKFREIIKLLTEDLSDTQIANITKLNRNILNPYLMLFRERISDICEESSPLSGEIEVDESYLRS' A
#
# COMPACT_ATOMS: atom_id res chain seq x y z
N MET A 1 -4.21 10.47 18.58
CA MET A 1 -4.36 8.99 18.54
C MET A 1 -2.97 8.39 18.40
N LYS A 2 -2.47 7.62 19.38
CA LYS A 2 -1.12 7.03 19.30
C LYS A 2 -1.17 5.82 18.36
N ASN A 3 -0.56 5.93 17.19
CA ASN A 3 -0.50 4.86 16.19
C ASN A 3 0.30 3.66 16.76
N LYS A 4 -0.34 2.49 16.85
CA LYS A 4 0.23 1.26 17.45
C LYS A 4 1.53 0.80 16.78
N TYR A 5 1.76 1.20 15.53
CA TYR A 5 2.95 0.84 14.77
C TYR A 5 4.19 1.64 15.21
N ILE A 6 4.04 2.83 15.81
CA ILE A 6 5.17 3.69 16.25
C ILE A 6 5.99 3.05 17.37
N LYS A 7 5.37 2.24 18.23
CA LYS A 7 6.03 1.67 19.41
C LYS A 7 7.10 0.62 19.07
N ILE A 8 7.04 0.08 17.85
CA ILE A 8 7.89 -1.01 17.35
C ILE A 8 8.75 -0.54 16.16
N SER A 9 8.28 0.50 15.46
CA SER A 9 8.96 1.06 14.30
C SER A 9 9.88 2.19 14.71
N HIS A 10 11.16 2.16 14.33
CA HIS A 10 12.07 3.31 14.39
C HIS A 10 11.68 4.45 13.41
N ILE A 11 10.43 4.49 12.95
CA ILE A 11 9.88 5.45 12.00
C ILE A 11 8.91 6.37 12.73
N SER A 12 9.09 7.68 12.55
CA SER A 12 8.16 8.67 13.09
C SER A 12 6.81 8.61 12.38
N GLU A 13 5.75 9.06 13.05
CA GLU A 13 4.40 9.12 12.46
C GLU A 13 4.35 9.98 11.18
N VAL A 14 5.16 11.03 11.12
CA VAL A 14 5.29 11.89 9.94
C VAL A 14 5.83 11.09 8.76
N LYS A 15 6.91 10.32 8.98
CA LYS A 15 7.49 9.45 7.96
C LYS A 15 6.54 8.34 7.54
N PHE A 16 5.80 7.78 8.48
CA PHE A 16 4.78 6.78 8.19
C PHE A 16 3.71 7.31 7.24
N ARG A 17 3.17 8.52 7.50
CA ARG A 17 2.20 9.16 6.60
C ARG A 17 2.79 9.51 5.25
N GLU A 18 4.04 9.97 5.22
CA GLU A 18 4.77 10.27 3.99
C GLU A 18 4.87 9.03 3.10
N ILE A 19 5.24 7.86 3.65
CA ILE A 19 5.31 6.60 2.91
C ILE A 19 3.96 6.22 2.30
N ILE A 20 2.87 6.31 3.07
CA ILE A 20 1.53 5.99 2.58
C ILE A 20 1.15 6.92 1.42
N LYS A 21 1.39 8.22 1.55
CA LYS A 21 1.12 9.18 0.49
C LYS A 21 1.89 8.85 -0.80
N LEU A 22 3.18 8.54 -0.67
CA LEU A 22 4.01 8.18 -1.81
C LEU A 22 3.54 6.86 -2.47
N LEU A 23 3.08 5.90 -1.67
CA LEU A 23 2.50 4.65 -2.18
C LEU A 23 1.20 4.92 -2.97
N THR A 24 0.35 5.83 -2.51
CA THR A 24 -0.88 6.23 -3.24
C THR A 24 -0.61 7.05 -4.49
N GLU A 25 0.58 7.64 -4.62
CA GLU A 25 1.06 8.31 -5.84
C GLU A 25 1.72 7.32 -6.82
N ASP A 26 1.55 6.01 -6.58
CA ASP A 26 2.03 4.92 -7.44
C ASP A 26 3.57 4.88 -7.60
N LEU A 27 4.29 5.35 -6.58
CA LEU A 27 5.75 5.34 -6.56
C LEU A 27 6.30 3.95 -6.21
N SER A 28 7.37 3.57 -6.89
CA SER A 28 8.07 2.32 -6.62
C SER A 28 8.84 2.35 -5.29
N ASP A 29 9.09 1.18 -4.70
CA ASP A 29 9.83 1.00 -3.45
C ASP A 29 11.18 1.72 -3.47
N THR A 30 11.83 1.76 -4.64
CA THR A 30 13.11 2.45 -4.84
C THR A 30 12.98 3.97 -4.78
N GLN A 31 11.94 4.53 -5.37
CA GLN A 31 11.65 5.97 -5.32
C GLN A 31 11.25 6.39 -3.91
N ILE A 32 10.40 5.60 -3.24
CA ILE A 32 10.00 5.86 -1.86
C ILE A 32 11.21 5.83 -0.92
N ALA A 33 12.13 4.86 -1.06
CA ALA A 33 13.35 4.80 -0.28
C ALA A 33 14.24 6.04 -0.49
N ASN A 34 14.37 6.50 -1.74
CA ASN A 34 15.16 7.68 -2.09
C ASN A 34 14.56 8.97 -1.50
N ILE A 35 13.24 9.15 -1.57
CA ILE A 35 12.54 10.34 -1.05
C ILE A 35 12.56 10.35 0.48
N THR A 36 12.20 9.22 1.10
CA THR A 36 12.13 9.12 2.57
C THR A 36 13.48 9.02 3.25
N LYS A 37 14.55 8.71 2.49
CA LYS A 37 15.91 8.40 2.94
C LYS A 37 15.98 7.21 3.89
N LEU A 38 15.06 6.26 3.72
CA LEU A 38 14.99 5.04 4.51
C LEU A 38 15.70 3.88 3.83
N ASN A 39 16.26 2.97 4.63
CA ASN A 39 16.83 1.74 4.12
C ASN A 39 15.71 0.84 3.57
N ARG A 40 15.90 0.29 2.35
CA ARG A 40 14.96 -0.65 1.72
C ARG A 40 14.65 -1.87 2.59
N ASN A 41 15.62 -2.35 3.37
CA ASN A 41 15.41 -3.48 4.28
C ASN A 41 14.39 -3.16 5.39
N ILE A 42 14.33 -1.89 5.79
CA ILE A 42 13.35 -1.41 6.75
C ILE A 42 12.04 -1.14 6.02
N LEU A 43 12.09 -0.50 4.84
CA LEU A 43 10.92 -0.04 4.10
C LEU A 43 10.08 -1.19 3.51
N ASN A 44 10.71 -2.22 2.94
CA ASN A 44 10.04 -3.34 2.28
C ASN A 44 8.95 -4.02 3.12
N PRO A 45 9.20 -4.43 4.38
CA PRO A 45 8.15 -5.05 5.19
C PRO A 45 6.98 -4.09 5.46
N TYR A 46 7.22 -2.78 5.60
CA TYR A 46 6.11 -1.82 5.74
C TYR A 46 5.31 -1.68 4.45
N LEU A 47 5.98 -1.56 3.30
CA LEU A 47 5.30 -1.45 2.00
C LEU A 47 4.46 -2.69 1.72
N MET A 48 4.95 -3.87 2.06
CA MET A 48 4.19 -5.12 1.95
C MET A 48 2.93 -5.10 2.82
N LEU A 49 3.05 -4.75 4.10
CA LEU A 49 1.92 -4.65 5.02
C LEU A 49 0.89 -3.58 4.59
N PHE A 50 1.35 -2.47 4.01
CA PHE A 50 0.45 -1.45 3.47
C PHE A 50 -0.30 -1.94 2.24
N ARG A 51 0.40 -2.60 1.31
CA ARG A 51 -0.24 -3.18 0.12
C ARG A 51 -1.29 -4.23 0.48
N GLU A 52 -0.95 -5.13 1.41
CA GLU A 52 -1.90 -6.12 1.96
C GLU A 52 -3.12 -5.41 2.54
N ARG A 53 -2.91 -4.43 3.41
CA ARG A 53 -4.02 -3.71 4.03
C ARG A 53 -4.88 -2.92 3.03
N ILE A 54 -4.28 -2.34 2.00
CA ILE A 54 -5.00 -1.65 0.93
C ILE A 54 -5.82 -2.67 0.13
N SER A 55 -5.25 -3.84 -0.19
CA SER A 55 -5.96 -4.94 -0.85
C SER A 55 -7.18 -5.38 -0.05
N ASP A 56 -7.01 -5.64 1.25
CA ASP A 56 -8.12 -6.01 2.15
C ASP A 56 -9.25 -4.98 2.10
N ILE A 57 -8.90 -3.69 2.19
CA ILE A 57 -9.88 -2.61 2.16
C ILE A 57 -10.55 -2.52 0.79
N CYS A 58 -9.80 -2.68 -0.31
CA CYS A 58 -10.35 -2.73 -1.65
C CYS A 58 -11.32 -3.90 -1.85
N GLU A 59 -11.03 -5.07 -1.28
CA GLU A 59 -11.94 -6.22 -1.28
C GLU A 59 -13.19 -5.96 -0.43
N GLU A 60 -13.03 -5.40 0.78
CA GLU A 60 -14.14 -5.03 1.68
C GLU A 60 -15.04 -3.93 1.10
N SER A 61 -14.48 -3.01 0.32
CA SER A 61 -15.20 -1.87 -0.29
C SER A 61 -15.65 -2.11 -1.72
N SER A 62 -15.26 -3.24 -2.32
CA SER A 62 -15.75 -3.65 -3.63
C SER A 62 -17.22 -4.08 -3.52
N PRO A 63 -18.16 -3.43 -4.21
CA PRO A 63 -19.58 -3.80 -4.19
C PRO A 63 -19.84 -5.03 -5.07
N LEU A 64 -18.98 -6.04 -5.03
CA LEU A 64 -19.14 -7.29 -5.75
C LEU A 64 -20.12 -8.22 -5.02
N SER A 65 -21.35 -7.73 -4.90
CA SER A 65 -22.55 -8.50 -4.60
C SER A 65 -23.55 -8.35 -5.76
N GLY A 66 -23.13 -8.75 -6.96
CA GLY A 66 -24.04 -8.86 -8.10
C GLY A 66 -23.29 -8.88 -9.43
N GLU A 67 -23.10 -10.08 -9.96
CA GLU A 67 -22.91 -10.39 -11.38
C GLU A 67 -21.83 -9.57 -12.13
N ILE A 68 -20.59 -10.02 -12.05
CA ILE A 68 -19.63 -9.76 -13.14
C ILE A 68 -19.98 -10.76 -14.24
N GLU A 69 -20.76 -10.33 -15.23
CA GLU A 69 -20.84 -11.04 -16.50
C GLU A 69 -19.46 -10.89 -17.17
N VAL A 70 -18.61 -11.90 -16.95
CA VAL A 70 -17.33 -12.03 -17.65
C VAL A 70 -17.68 -12.37 -19.10
N ASP A 71 -17.90 -11.36 -19.93
CA ASP A 71 -17.93 -11.58 -21.37
C ASP A 71 -16.48 -11.89 -21.80
N GLU A 72 -16.22 -13.15 -22.15
CA GLU A 72 -14.91 -13.70 -22.52
C GLU A 72 -14.31 -13.08 -23.81
N SER A 73 -14.88 -11.99 -24.31
CA SER A 73 -14.51 -11.36 -25.58
C SER A 73 -13.27 -10.47 -25.51
N TYR A 74 -12.75 -10.15 -24.32
CA TYR A 74 -11.56 -9.27 -24.19
C TYR A 74 -10.21 -9.97 -24.28
N LEU A 75 -10.16 -11.31 -24.32
CA LEU A 75 -8.90 -12.06 -24.44
C LEU A 75 -8.52 -12.43 -25.87
N ARG A 76 -8.86 -11.58 -26.84
CA ARG A 76 -8.33 -11.71 -28.20
C ARG A 76 -8.25 -10.38 -28.94
N SER A 77 -7.11 -9.69 -28.80
CA SER A 77 -6.45 -9.06 -29.94
C SER A 77 -4.96 -8.85 -29.70
#